data_AF-A0A358KNS9-F1
#
_entry.id   AF-A0A358KNS9-F1
#
_cell.length_a   1.000
_cell.length_b   1.000
_cell.length_c   1.000
_cell.angle_alpha   90.00
_cell.angle_beta   90.00
_cell.angle_gamma   90.00
#
_symmetry.space_group_name_H-M   'P 1'
#
loop_
_entity.id
_entity.type
_entity.pdbx_description
1 polymer ?
#
loop_
_entity_poly.entity_id
_entity_poly.type
_entity_poly.pdbx_seq_one_letter_code
_entity_poly.pdbx_strand_id
1 'polypeptide(L)'
;MKNNKIKIIMTGEKYMEHARDSIDLNWEQQEPLFRQINEVGVQSYFENLPQIEQAFQLRDRGLRCIDERTPGGLHMAGSGILDQERAVKLVPEAQIDGIYSHEGCGAAAFFAKQAGLDVLQADNYGIEWAKKLAAETGVPYVDHRKVDKPFHYARVAYYDGTGRFNTDSVEGLPPGFVISRRFLDAQSALNELGIVRSIALGDHGFGLKFTPESPLLVVAVGDKNPSGNTSEKLLVEISELLKQSGKRVAGYGFTAPV
;
A
#
# COMPACT_ATOMS: atom_id res chain seq x y z
N MET A 1 -3.47 48.78 -3.68
CA MET A 1 -2.17 48.06 -3.78
C MET A 1 -2.44 46.71 -4.43
N LYS A 2 -1.89 46.45 -5.62
CA LYS A 2 -2.11 45.20 -6.36
C LYS A 2 -1.10 44.17 -5.86
N ASN A 3 -1.58 43.08 -5.26
CA ASN A 3 -0.76 41.93 -4.88
C ASN A 3 -0.28 41.20 -6.14
N ASN A 4 0.97 41.41 -6.52
CA ASN A 4 1.65 40.59 -7.51
C ASN A 4 1.95 39.22 -6.89
N LYS A 5 1.12 38.22 -7.19
CA LYS A 5 1.49 36.81 -6.99
C LYS A 5 2.57 36.45 -8.01
N ILE A 6 3.82 36.37 -7.56
CA ILE A 6 4.92 35.81 -8.33
C ILE A 6 4.61 34.32 -8.52
N LYS A 7 4.23 33.94 -9.73
CA LYS A 7 4.06 32.55 -10.13
C LYS A 7 5.47 32.03 -10.45
N ILE A 8 6.11 31.39 -9.48
CA ILE A 8 7.39 30.71 -9.71
C ILE A 8 7.09 29.51 -10.61
N ILE A 9 7.39 29.64 -11.89
CA ILE A 9 7.37 28.52 -12.83
C ILE A 9 8.66 27.75 -12.56
N MET A 10 8.59 26.70 -11.73
CA MET A 10 9.70 25.76 -11.62
C MET A 10 9.81 25.00 -12.95
N THR A 11 10.98 25.06 -13.56
CA THR A 11 11.29 24.27 -14.76
C THR A 11 11.32 22.78 -14.38
N GLY A 12 10.97 21.90 -15.33
CA GLY A 12 10.89 20.45 -15.08
C GLY A 12 12.16 19.84 -14.49
N GLU A 13 13.33 20.40 -14.80
CA GLU A 13 14.62 19.97 -14.24
C GLU A 13 14.74 20.24 -12.73
N LYS A 14 14.32 21.42 -12.24
CA LYS A 14 14.35 21.74 -10.80
C LYS A 14 13.32 20.93 -10.01
N TYR A 15 12.18 20.62 -10.62
CA TYR A 15 11.19 19.73 -10.00
C TYR A 15 11.74 18.31 -9.80
N MET A 16 12.47 17.79 -10.80
CA MET A 16 13.09 16.46 -10.74
C MET A 16 14.27 16.40 -9.76
N GLU A 17 15.05 17.48 -9.61
CA GLU A 17 16.13 17.57 -8.62
C GLU A 17 15.59 17.57 -7.18
N HIS A 18 14.59 18.40 -6.88
CA HIS A 18 13.92 18.38 -5.58
C HIS A 18 13.23 17.05 -5.26
N ALA A 19 12.67 16.38 -6.28
CA ALA A 19 12.11 15.04 -6.11
C ALA A 19 13.19 14.01 -5.75
N ARG A 20 14.37 14.06 -6.39
CA ARG A 20 15.49 13.16 -6.08
C ARG A 20 16.04 13.39 -4.67
N ASP A 21 16.28 14.64 -4.28
CA ASP A 21 16.71 14.98 -2.92
C ASP A 21 15.72 14.47 -1.87
N SER A 22 14.42 14.53 -2.18
CA SER A 22 13.38 14.01 -1.29
C SER A 22 13.38 12.48 -1.16
N ILE A 23 13.70 11.76 -2.25
CA ILE A 23 13.80 10.29 -2.27
C ILE A 23 15.02 9.84 -1.45
N ASP A 24 16.19 10.45 -1.69
CA ASP A 24 17.42 10.14 -0.94
C ASP A 24 17.24 10.40 0.55
N LEU A 25 16.70 11.56 0.91
CA LEU A 25 16.43 11.91 2.30
C LEU A 25 15.46 10.94 2.98
N ASN A 26 14.36 10.55 2.33
CA ASN A 26 13.40 9.62 2.92
C ASN A 26 13.97 8.20 3.06
N TRP A 27 14.84 7.78 2.14
CA TRP A 27 15.55 6.52 2.27
C TRP A 27 16.47 6.52 3.50
N GLU A 28 17.30 7.56 3.62
CA GLU A 28 18.24 7.74 4.73
C GLU A 28 17.53 7.85 6.09
N GLN A 29 16.40 8.56 6.14
CA GLN A 29 15.60 8.69 7.36
C GLN A 29 15.06 7.34 7.87
N GLN A 30 14.76 6.41 6.96
CA GLN A 30 14.28 5.06 7.33
C GLN A 30 15.44 4.11 7.65
N GLU A 31 16.67 4.44 7.28
CA GLU A 31 17.80 3.52 7.37
C GLU A 31 18.11 3.02 8.79
N PRO A 32 18.02 3.81 9.87
CA PRO A 32 18.22 3.30 11.23
C PRO A 32 17.25 2.16 11.57
N LEU A 33 15.97 2.31 11.21
CA LEU A 33 14.93 1.31 11.42
C LEU A 33 15.23 0.04 10.61
N PHE A 34 15.54 0.17 9.32
CA PHE A 34 15.81 -0.98 8.47
C PHE A 34 17.11 -1.70 8.81
N ARG A 35 18.12 -0.98 9.30
CA ARG A 35 19.32 -1.59 9.86
C ARG A 35 18.97 -2.47 11.06
N GLN A 36 18.17 -1.97 12.00
CA GLN A 36 17.73 -2.75 13.15
C GLN A 36 16.94 -3.99 12.72
N ILE A 37 15.99 -3.84 11.79
CA ILE A 37 15.22 -4.95 11.23
C ILE A 37 16.15 -6.02 10.61
N ASN A 38 17.16 -5.60 9.85
CA ASN A 38 18.12 -6.50 9.20
C ASN A 38 19.05 -7.19 10.21
N GLU A 39 19.48 -6.48 11.25
CA GLU A 39 20.38 -7.00 12.29
C GLU A 39 19.72 -8.09 13.14
N VAL A 40 18.45 -7.90 13.54
CA VAL A 40 17.74 -8.86 14.39
C VAL A 40 16.90 -9.88 13.60
N GLY A 41 16.63 -9.58 12.33
CA GLY A 41 15.74 -10.34 11.45
C GLY A 41 14.29 -9.88 11.53
N VAL A 42 13.61 -9.84 10.37
CA VAL A 42 12.23 -9.29 10.23
C VAL A 42 11.24 -9.93 11.21
N GLN A 43 11.20 -11.26 11.28
CA GLN A 43 10.28 -11.96 12.18
C GLN A 43 10.53 -11.58 13.64
N SER A 44 11.78 -11.67 14.09
CA SER A 44 12.18 -11.33 15.47
C SER A 44 11.89 -9.86 15.79
N TYR A 45 12.14 -8.94 14.85
CA TYR A 45 11.83 -7.53 15.05
C TYR A 45 10.33 -7.34 15.33
N PHE A 46 9.48 -7.91 14.48
CA PHE A 46 8.03 -7.74 14.57
C PHE A 46 7.44 -8.40 15.83
N GLU A 47 7.88 -9.60 16.19
CA GLU A 47 7.43 -10.32 17.37
C GLU A 47 7.81 -9.62 18.69
N ASN A 48 8.86 -8.79 18.69
CA ASN A 48 9.34 -8.08 19.87
C ASN A 48 8.92 -6.60 19.89
N LEU A 49 8.11 -6.13 18.94
CA LEU A 49 7.59 -4.77 18.98
C LEU A 49 6.62 -4.60 20.17
N PRO A 50 6.80 -3.56 21.01
CA PRO A 50 5.87 -3.28 22.09
C PRO A 50 4.45 -3.04 21.54
N GLN A 51 3.46 -3.72 22.14
CA GLN A 51 2.04 -3.56 21.79
C GLN A 51 1.69 -3.95 20.33
N ILE A 52 2.44 -4.87 19.72
CA ILE A 52 2.22 -5.35 18.35
C ILE A 52 0.78 -5.86 18.09
N GLU A 53 0.08 -6.31 19.12
CA GLU A 53 -1.31 -6.73 19.14
C GLU A 53 -2.26 -5.62 18.70
N GLN A 54 -1.89 -4.35 18.95
CA GLN A 54 -2.66 -3.19 18.48
C GLN A 54 -2.64 -3.07 16.96
N ALA A 55 -1.62 -3.61 16.28
CA ALA A 55 -1.59 -3.70 14.83
C ALA A 55 -2.73 -4.56 14.26
N PHE A 56 -3.44 -5.33 15.07
CA PHE A 56 -4.58 -6.14 14.64
C PHE A 56 -5.93 -5.54 15.06
N GLN A 57 -5.93 -4.25 15.41
CA GLN A 57 -7.11 -3.45 15.71
C GLN A 57 -7.25 -2.37 14.65
N LEU A 58 -8.16 -2.61 13.70
CA LEU A 58 -8.49 -1.61 12.70
C LEU A 58 -9.12 -0.39 13.36
N ARG A 59 -8.64 0.80 12.99
CA ARG A 59 -9.22 2.08 13.43
C ARG A 59 -10.65 2.30 12.90
N ASP A 60 -10.88 1.88 11.67
CA ASP A 60 -12.16 1.92 10.97
C ASP A 60 -12.20 0.76 9.95
N ARG A 61 -13.35 0.54 9.30
CA ARG A 61 -13.45 -0.44 8.21
C ARG A 61 -13.57 0.26 6.86
N GLY A 62 -12.82 1.34 6.65
CA GLY A 62 -12.84 2.06 5.40
C GLY A 62 -12.17 1.30 4.26
N LEU A 63 -12.78 1.24 3.07
CA LEU A 63 -12.13 0.74 1.86
C LEU A 63 -11.28 1.84 1.24
N ARG A 64 -9.99 1.58 1.10
CA ARG A 64 -8.96 2.53 0.63
C ARG A 64 -8.03 1.87 -0.39
N CYS A 65 -7.15 2.67 -0.97
CA CYS A 65 -6.10 2.18 -1.87
C CYS A 65 -5.04 1.40 -1.08
N ILE A 66 -4.32 0.48 -1.73
CA ILE A 66 -3.12 -0.18 -1.17
C ILE A 66 -1.94 0.77 -0.94
N ASP A 67 -2.08 2.02 -1.38
CA ASP A 67 -1.13 3.12 -1.19
C ASP A 67 -0.81 3.32 0.30
N GLU A 68 0.47 3.27 0.66
CA GLU A 68 0.95 3.40 2.03
C GLU A 68 0.63 4.77 2.65
N ARG A 69 0.33 5.77 1.81
CA ARG A 69 -0.08 7.12 2.22
C ARG A 69 -1.55 7.19 2.60
N THR A 70 -2.28 6.08 2.50
CA THR A 70 -3.72 5.98 2.83
C THR A 70 -3.99 5.01 3.97
N PRO A 71 -3.40 5.23 5.16
CA PRO A 71 -3.41 4.23 6.22
C PRO A 71 -4.78 3.96 6.83
N GLY A 72 -4.85 2.81 7.50
CA GLY A 72 -5.99 2.28 8.21
C GLY A 72 -7.05 1.65 7.30
N GLY A 73 -7.95 0.88 7.89
CA GLY A 73 -9.06 0.24 7.17
C GLY A 73 -8.62 -0.99 6.39
N LEU A 74 -9.28 -1.22 5.26
CA LEU A 74 -9.02 -2.32 4.34
C LEU A 74 -8.62 -1.77 2.97
N HIS A 75 -7.75 -2.49 2.30
CA HIS A 75 -7.01 -1.96 1.16
C HIS A 75 -7.25 -2.81 -0.09
N MET A 76 -7.53 -2.12 -1.18
CA MET A 76 -7.65 -2.67 -2.53
C MET A 76 -7.20 -1.62 -3.53
N ALA A 77 -6.50 -1.98 -4.60
CA ALA A 77 -5.88 -1.01 -5.51
C ALA A 77 -6.91 -0.01 -6.06
N GLY A 78 -6.70 1.29 -5.78
CA GLY A 78 -7.63 2.37 -6.16
C GLY A 78 -9.04 2.22 -5.57
N SER A 79 -9.14 1.67 -4.37
CA SER A 79 -10.42 1.32 -3.73
C SER A 79 -11.27 0.40 -4.61
N GLY A 80 -10.60 -0.49 -5.35
CA GLY A 80 -11.24 -1.50 -6.20
C GLY A 80 -11.52 -1.07 -7.65
N ILE A 81 -11.03 0.07 -8.12
CA ILE A 81 -11.29 0.53 -9.51
C ILE A 81 -10.78 -0.46 -10.57
N LEU A 82 -9.74 -1.23 -10.24
CA LEU A 82 -9.14 -2.23 -11.13
C LEU A 82 -9.84 -3.58 -11.12
N ASP A 83 -10.68 -3.84 -10.12
CA ASP A 83 -11.51 -5.03 -10.02
C ASP A 83 -12.85 -4.66 -9.36
N GLN A 84 -13.67 -4.00 -10.17
CA GLN A 84 -14.92 -3.36 -9.75
C GLN A 84 -15.92 -4.38 -9.22
N GLU A 85 -15.99 -5.57 -9.83
CA GLU A 85 -16.91 -6.63 -9.40
C GLU A 85 -16.52 -7.16 -8.01
N ARG A 86 -15.23 -7.41 -7.77
CA ARG A 86 -14.77 -7.85 -6.46
C ARG A 86 -15.01 -6.78 -5.40
N ALA A 87 -14.78 -5.51 -5.72
CA ALA A 87 -14.98 -4.40 -4.80
C ALA A 87 -16.44 -4.32 -4.30
N VAL A 88 -17.43 -4.49 -5.18
CA VAL A 88 -18.85 -4.52 -4.80
C VAL A 88 -19.16 -5.67 -3.83
N LYS A 89 -18.59 -6.87 -4.07
CA LYS A 89 -18.76 -8.04 -3.19
C LYS A 89 -18.01 -7.90 -1.85
N LEU A 90 -16.85 -7.26 -1.89
CA LEU A 90 -15.99 -7.04 -0.73
C LEU A 90 -16.68 -6.20 0.34
N VAL A 91 -17.41 -5.16 -0.06
CA VAL A 91 -18.05 -4.20 0.86
C VAL A 91 -18.90 -4.90 1.95
N PRO A 92 -19.90 -5.74 1.61
CA PRO A 92 -20.67 -6.45 2.64
C PRO A 92 -19.87 -7.55 3.34
N GLU A 93 -19.02 -8.30 2.62
CA GLU A 93 -18.24 -9.42 3.19
C GLU A 93 -17.26 -8.95 4.26
N ALA A 94 -16.63 -7.80 4.03
CA ALA A 94 -15.68 -7.19 4.92
C ALA A 94 -16.29 -6.10 5.79
N GLN A 95 -17.63 -5.96 5.80
CA GLN A 95 -18.34 -4.97 6.63
C GLN A 95 -17.74 -3.57 6.51
N ILE A 96 -17.49 -3.11 5.27
CA ILE A 96 -16.92 -1.80 5.01
C ILE A 96 -17.90 -0.72 5.46
N ASP A 97 -17.41 0.28 6.19
CA ASP A 97 -18.21 1.38 6.76
C ASP A 97 -18.03 2.73 6.06
N GLY A 98 -17.08 2.82 5.12
CA GLY A 98 -16.84 3.99 4.31
C GLY A 98 -15.93 3.72 3.12
N ILE A 99 -16.13 4.44 2.02
CA ILE A 99 -15.31 4.32 0.81
C ILE A 99 -14.54 5.62 0.60
N TYR A 100 -13.25 5.51 0.33
CA TYR A 100 -12.33 6.64 0.16
C TYR A 100 -11.71 6.63 -1.23
N SER A 101 -11.33 7.80 -1.72
CA SER A 101 -10.35 7.95 -2.81
C SER A 101 -9.19 8.82 -2.32
N HIS A 102 -8.13 8.97 -3.12
CA HIS A 102 -7.02 9.86 -2.78
C HIS A 102 -6.41 10.51 -4.03
N GLU A 103 -5.75 11.65 -3.84
CA GLU A 103 -5.02 12.38 -4.89
C GLU A 103 -3.86 11.52 -5.43
N GLY A 104 -3.62 11.62 -6.74
CA GLY A 104 -2.50 10.93 -7.41
C GLY A 104 -2.61 9.41 -7.43
N CYS A 105 -3.82 8.86 -7.55
CA CYS A 105 -4.02 7.41 -7.46
C CYS A 105 -3.49 6.67 -8.70
N GLY A 106 -2.37 5.95 -8.54
CA GLY A 106 -1.76 5.16 -9.61
C GLY A 106 -2.68 4.10 -10.22
N ALA A 107 -3.56 3.49 -9.41
CA ALA A 107 -4.54 2.52 -9.89
C ALA A 107 -5.61 3.18 -10.79
N ALA A 108 -6.07 4.40 -10.46
CA ALA A 108 -7.01 5.12 -11.31
C ALA A 108 -6.36 5.56 -12.63
N ALA A 109 -5.07 5.97 -12.60
CA ALA A 109 -4.30 6.26 -13.80
C ALA A 109 -4.13 5.01 -14.70
N PHE A 110 -3.88 3.85 -14.08
CA PHE A 110 -3.79 2.58 -14.80
C PHE A 110 -5.12 2.18 -15.43
N PHE A 111 -6.23 2.31 -14.70
CA PHE A 111 -7.59 2.13 -15.22
C PHE A 111 -7.83 3.02 -16.45
N ALA A 112 -7.55 4.32 -16.33
CA ALA A 112 -7.73 5.29 -17.42
C ALA A 112 -6.98 4.85 -18.69
N LYS A 113 -5.71 4.45 -18.52
CA LYS A 113 -4.87 3.95 -19.62
C LYS A 113 -5.45 2.70 -20.27
N GLN A 114 -5.90 1.73 -19.49
CA GLN A 114 -6.50 0.49 -20.02
C GLN A 114 -7.81 0.75 -20.77
N ALA A 115 -8.60 1.70 -20.29
CA ALA A 115 -9.87 2.09 -20.89
C ALA A 115 -9.73 3.07 -22.09
N GLY A 116 -8.51 3.48 -22.45
CA GLY A 116 -8.27 4.46 -23.50
C GLY A 116 -8.75 5.88 -23.16
N LEU A 117 -8.82 6.20 -21.86
CA LEU A 117 -9.25 7.49 -21.31
C LEU A 117 -8.04 8.42 -21.06
N ASP A 118 -8.32 9.68 -20.76
CA ASP A 118 -7.28 10.68 -20.45
C ASP A 118 -6.68 10.44 -19.06
N VAL A 119 -5.42 9.99 -19.01
CA VAL A 119 -4.68 9.73 -17.76
C VAL A 119 -4.57 10.98 -16.88
N LEU A 120 -4.62 12.19 -17.45
CA LEU A 120 -4.60 13.43 -16.68
C LEU A 120 -5.87 13.65 -15.84
N GLN A 121 -6.93 12.89 -16.13
CA GLN A 121 -8.19 12.87 -15.37
C GLN A 121 -8.26 11.71 -14.36
N ALA A 122 -7.15 11.01 -14.09
CA ALA A 122 -7.11 9.84 -13.20
C ALA A 122 -7.82 10.06 -11.85
N ASP A 123 -7.57 11.19 -11.19
CA ASP A 123 -8.18 11.49 -9.89
C ASP A 123 -9.70 11.63 -9.99
N ASN A 124 -10.21 12.20 -11.09
CA ASN A 124 -11.65 12.28 -11.33
C ASN A 124 -12.25 10.89 -11.50
N TYR A 125 -11.62 9.98 -12.25
CA TYR A 125 -12.09 8.60 -12.37
C TYR A 125 -12.06 7.86 -11.03
N GLY A 126 -11.04 8.08 -10.20
CA GLY A 126 -10.98 7.52 -8.84
C GLY A 126 -12.11 8.02 -7.93
N ILE A 127 -12.43 9.32 -7.99
CA ILE A 127 -13.55 9.91 -7.25
C ILE A 127 -14.89 9.38 -7.76
N GLU A 128 -15.09 9.35 -9.08
CA GLU A 128 -16.31 8.86 -9.72
C GLU A 128 -16.55 7.39 -9.38
N TRP A 129 -15.51 6.56 -9.46
CA TRP A 129 -15.57 5.16 -9.04
C TRP A 129 -15.95 5.02 -7.57
N ALA A 130 -15.28 5.72 -6.65
CA ALA A 130 -15.57 5.64 -5.23
C ALA A 130 -17.01 6.05 -4.90
N LYS A 131 -17.53 7.10 -5.56
CA LYS A 131 -18.93 7.54 -5.42
C LYS A 131 -19.92 6.54 -6.01
N LYS A 132 -19.59 5.92 -7.15
CA LYS A 132 -20.40 4.87 -7.77
C LYS A 132 -20.49 3.66 -6.85
N LEU A 133 -19.35 3.15 -6.36
CA LEU A 133 -19.30 2.03 -5.44
C LEU A 133 -20.12 2.29 -4.15
N ALA A 134 -20.02 3.51 -3.61
CA ALA A 134 -20.82 3.96 -2.47
C ALA A 134 -22.33 3.90 -2.76
N ALA A 135 -22.76 4.44 -3.90
CA ALA A 135 -24.16 4.39 -4.30
C ALA A 135 -24.68 2.96 -4.52
N GLU A 136 -23.87 2.09 -5.12
CA GLU A 136 -24.23 0.70 -5.41
C GLU A 136 -24.34 -0.16 -4.15
N THR A 137 -23.52 0.10 -3.14
CA THR A 137 -23.42 -0.73 -1.93
C THR A 137 -24.17 -0.14 -0.73
N GLY A 138 -24.62 1.11 -0.81
CA GLY A 138 -25.29 1.82 0.28
C GLY A 138 -24.34 2.31 1.39
N VAL A 139 -23.03 2.12 1.22
CA VAL A 139 -21.99 2.61 2.13
C VAL A 139 -21.60 4.04 1.73
N PRO A 140 -21.36 4.97 2.68
CA PRO A 140 -21.02 6.35 2.33
C PRO A 140 -19.67 6.47 1.62
N TYR A 141 -19.62 7.35 0.61
CA TYR A 141 -18.37 7.93 0.15
C TYR A 141 -17.92 8.98 1.17
N VAL A 142 -16.76 8.76 1.81
CA VAL A 142 -16.34 9.56 2.97
C VAL A 142 -15.49 10.75 2.56
N ASP A 143 -14.44 10.54 1.76
CA ASP A 143 -13.49 11.61 1.43
C ASP A 143 -12.64 11.32 0.18
N HIS A 144 -12.12 12.40 -0.42
CA HIS A 144 -10.99 12.38 -1.34
C HIS A 144 -9.73 12.86 -0.60
N ARG A 145 -8.92 11.92 -0.13
CA ARG A 145 -7.77 12.22 0.72
C ARG A 145 -6.66 12.92 -0.07
N LYS A 146 -6.14 13.98 0.51
CA LYS A 146 -4.87 14.56 0.07
C LYS A 146 -3.72 13.70 0.55
N VAL A 147 -2.76 13.45 -0.33
CA VAL A 147 -1.50 12.80 0.03
C VAL A 147 -0.44 13.87 0.27
N ASP A 148 0.32 13.69 1.34
CA ASP A 148 1.33 14.62 1.84
C ASP A 148 2.63 14.58 1.03
N LYS A 149 2.94 13.44 0.42
CA LYS A 149 4.14 13.24 -0.40
C LYS A 149 3.78 12.85 -1.84
N PRO A 150 4.45 13.43 -2.86
CA PRO A 150 4.18 13.13 -4.26
C PRO A 150 4.75 11.77 -4.73
N PHE A 151 5.57 11.11 -3.92
CA PHE A 151 6.21 9.82 -4.24
C PHE A 151 5.91 8.78 -3.16
N HIS A 152 6.09 7.50 -3.52
CA HIS A 152 5.93 6.39 -2.59
C HIS A 152 7.21 6.13 -1.80
N TYR A 153 7.10 6.12 -0.48
CA TYR A 153 8.23 5.99 0.46
C TYR A 153 8.18 4.69 1.26
N ALA A 154 7.29 3.76 0.95
CA ALA A 154 7.27 2.45 1.60
C ALA A 154 8.46 1.57 1.17
N ARG A 155 9.07 0.92 2.16
CA ARG A 155 10.09 -0.14 2.00
C ARG A 155 9.54 -1.53 2.37
N VAL A 156 8.25 -1.62 2.72
CA VAL A 156 7.55 -2.86 3.08
C VAL A 156 6.22 -2.96 2.35
N ALA A 157 5.85 -4.19 1.99
CA ALA A 157 4.52 -4.59 1.57
C ALA A 157 3.98 -5.64 2.54
N TYR A 158 2.79 -5.42 3.08
CA TYR A 158 2.10 -6.32 3.99
C TYR A 158 1.03 -7.09 3.21
N TYR A 159 1.23 -8.40 3.10
CA TYR A 159 0.28 -9.32 2.49
C TYR A 159 -0.59 -9.90 3.62
N ASP A 160 -1.67 -9.17 3.95
CA ASP A 160 -2.46 -9.39 5.16
C ASP A 160 -3.53 -10.47 5.00
N GLY A 161 -3.22 -11.67 5.50
CA GLY A 161 -4.15 -12.78 5.57
C GLY A 161 -5.18 -12.67 6.68
N THR A 162 -5.00 -11.76 7.65
CA THR A 162 -5.86 -11.61 8.83
C THR A 162 -7.06 -10.68 8.59
N GLY A 163 -6.91 -9.72 7.67
CA GLY A 163 -7.93 -8.71 7.37
C GLY A 163 -8.14 -7.72 8.50
N ARG A 164 -7.11 -7.55 9.35
CA ARG A 164 -7.15 -6.70 10.55
C ARG A 164 -5.86 -5.91 10.75
N PHE A 165 -4.86 -6.08 9.87
CA PHE A 165 -3.56 -5.48 10.07
C PHE A 165 -3.55 -3.97 9.78
N ASN A 166 -2.99 -3.20 10.69
CA ASN A 166 -2.91 -1.74 10.66
C ASN A 166 -1.51 -1.32 11.13
N THR A 167 -0.74 -0.71 10.23
CA THR A 167 0.64 -0.27 10.51
C THR A 167 0.71 0.92 11.45
N ASP A 168 -0.33 1.75 11.46
CA ASP A 168 -0.31 3.07 12.10
C ASP A 168 -0.61 3.03 13.60
N SER A 169 -1.05 1.88 14.10
CA SER A 169 -1.40 1.68 15.51
C SER A 169 -0.22 1.29 16.40
N VAL A 170 0.97 1.01 15.83
CA VAL A 170 2.13 0.54 16.60
C VAL A 170 3.37 1.33 16.18
N GLU A 171 3.97 2.02 17.16
CA GLU A 171 5.24 2.72 16.95
C GLU A 171 6.35 1.71 16.61
N GLY A 172 7.14 2.02 15.59
CA GLY A 172 8.25 1.16 15.14
C GLY A 172 7.85 0.16 14.04
N LEU A 173 6.57 -0.01 13.71
CA LEU A 173 6.20 -0.65 12.45
C LEU A 173 6.53 0.27 11.27
N PRO A 174 7.27 -0.19 10.25
CA PRO A 174 7.51 0.62 9.08
C PRO A 174 6.21 0.83 8.29
N PRO A 175 5.96 2.05 7.80
CA PRO A 175 4.85 2.29 6.87
C PRO A 175 5.04 1.43 5.62
N GLY A 176 3.94 0.91 5.09
CA GLY A 176 3.99 -0.02 3.98
C GLY A 176 2.69 -0.08 3.20
N PHE A 177 2.78 -0.66 2.00
CA PHE A 177 1.60 -1.01 1.23
C PHE A 177 0.87 -2.15 1.95
N VAL A 178 -0.43 -2.05 2.18
CA VAL A 178 -1.22 -3.14 2.76
C VAL A 178 -2.11 -3.74 1.69
N ILE A 179 -2.09 -5.06 1.56
CA ILE A 179 -2.94 -5.84 0.66
C ILE A 179 -3.84 -6.68 1.54
N SER A 180 -5.16 -6.43 1.52
CA SER A 180 -6.13 -7.15 2.35
C SER A 180 -6.45 -8.55 1.81
N ARG A 181 -5.42 -9.40 1.69
CA ARG A 181 -5.47 -10.77 1.14
C ARG A 181 -6.58 -11.63 1.75
N ARG A 182 -6.93 -11.42 3.03
CA ARG A 182 -8.08 -12.08 3.69
C ARG A 182 -9.36 -12.06 2.85
N PHE A 183 -9.57 -10.98 2.10
CA PHE A 183 -10.76 -10.75 1.32
C PHE A 183 -10.48 -10.68 -0.18
N LEU A 184 -9.39 -11.27 -0.65
CA LEU A 184 -9.14 -11.43 -2.08
C LEU A 184 -8.93 -12.91 -2.35
N ASP A 185 -9.10 -13.37 -3.58
CA ASP A 185 -8.50 -14.64 -3.97
C ASP A 185 -6.97 -14.47 -4.14
N ALA A 186 -6.25 -15.58 -4.20
CA ALA A 186 -4.79 -15.55 -4.31
C ALA A 186 -4.31 -14.81 -5.57
N GLN A 187 -4.99 -14.98 -6.70
CA GLN A 187 -4.56 -14.35 -7.95
C GLN A 187 -4.74 -12.83 -7.91
N SER A 188 -5.89 -12.37 -7.41
CA SER A 188 -6.18 -10.94 -7.25
C SER A 188 -5.19 -10.27 -6.30
N ALA A 189 -4.89 -10.89 -5.15
CA ALA A 189 -3.91 -10.36 -4.23
C ALA A 189 -2.48 -10.38 -4.79
N LEU A 190 -2.10 -11.40 -5.57
CA LEU A 190 -0.82 -11.42 -6.29
C LEU A 190 -0.73 -10.32 -7.34
N ASN A 191 -1.83 -9.97 -8.00
CA ASN A 191 -1.89 -8.85 -8.93
C ASN A 191 -1.64 -7.53 -8.18
N GLU A 192 -2.25 -7.33 -7.01
CA GLU A 192 -1.97 -6.16 -6.16
C GLU A 192 -0.52 -6.10 -5.69
N LEU A 193 0.06 -7.24 -5.27
CA LEU A 193 1.48 -7.31 -4.92
C LEU A 193 2.38 -7.00 -6.12
N GLY A 194 1.97 -7.39 -7.33
CA GLY A 194 2.62 -7.01 -8.58
C GLY A 194 2.62 -5.50 -8.83
N ILE A 195 1.50 -4.81 -8.53
CA ILE A 195 1.40 -3.35 -8.58
C ILE A 195 2.34 -2.71 -7.57
N VAL A 196 2.31 -3.17 -6.31
CA VAL A 196 3.21 -2.68 -5.24
C VAL A 196 4.67 -2.81 -5.68
N ARG A 197 5.07 -3.98 -6.18
CA ARG A 197 6.42 -4.22 -6.70
C ARG A 197 6.78 -3.24 -7.82
N SER A 198 5.87 -3.02 -8.78
CA SER A 198 6.10 -2.11 -9.90
C SER A 198 6.28 -0.66 -9.43
N ILE A 199 5.53 -0.24 -8.41
CA ILE A 199 5.65 1.10 -7.81
C ILE A 199 7.00 1.23 -7.09
N ALA A 200 7.26 0.32 -6.14
CA ALA A 200 8.45 0.37 -5.29
C ALA A 200 9.75 0.28 -6.10
N LEU A 201 9.83 -0.63 -7.07
CA LEU A 201 11.03 -0.86 -7.88
C LEU A 201 11.15 0.05 -9.11
N GLY A 202 10.11 0.83 -9.42
CA GLY A 202 10.05 1.76 -10.54
C GLY A 202 10.32 3.22 -10.14
N ASP A 203 9.94 4.14 -11.02
CA ASP A 203 10.22 5.59 -10.89
C ASP A 203 9.29 6.33 -9.91
N HIS A 204 8.26 5.64 -9.40
CA HIS A 204 7.31 6.20 -8.44
C HIS A 204 7.68 5.93 -6.97
N GLY A 205 8.66 5.05 -6.74
CA GLY A 205 9.18 4.68 -5.42
C GLY A 205 10.69 4.87 -5.33
N PHE A 206 11.36 3.99 -4.56
CA PHE A 206 12.81 4.06 -4.37
C PHE A 206 13.63 3.46 -5.52
N GLY A 207 13.00 2.71 -6.43
CA GLY A 207 13.64 2.23 -7.64
C GLY A 207 14.89 1.42 -7.37
N LEU A 208 16.01 1.87 -7.94
CA LEU A 208 17.32 1.21 -7.89
C LEU A 208 17.95 1.13 -6.48
N LYS A 209 17.42 1.84 -5.49
CA LYS A 209 17.90 1.72 -4.10
C LYS A 209 17.60 0.36 -3.48
N PHE A 210 16.59 -0.34 -3.98
CA PHE A 210 16.35 -1.73 -3.58
C PHE A 210 17.42 -2.65 -4.17
N THR A 211 18.27 -3.23 -3.32
CA THR A 211 19.35 -4.16 -3.68
C THR A 211 19.19 -5.49 -2.93
N PRO A 212 20.01 -6.53 -3.18
CA PRO A 212 20.01 -7.75 -2.36
C PRO A 212 20.26 -7.51 -0.86
N GLU A 213 21.03 -6.48 -0.52
CA GLU A 213 21.38 -6.10 0.85
C GLU A 213 20.34 -5.16 1.49
N SER A 214 19.47 -4.58 0.67
CA SER A 214 18.39 -3.69 1.11
C SER A 214 17.15 -3.92 0.23
N PRO A 215 16.53 -5.11 0.29
CA PRO A 215 15.41 -5.45 -0.56
C PRO A 215 14.11 -4.77 -0.10
N LEU A 216 13.12 -4.72 -1.00
CA LEU A 216 11.74 -4.49 -0.60
C LEU A 216 11.29 -5.70 0.24
N LEU A 217 10.81 -5.45 1.46
CA LEU A 217 10.33 -6.52 2.34
C LEU A 217 8.87 -6.82 2.02
N VAL A 218 8.53 -8.08 1.76
CA VAL A 218 7.15 -8.56 1.68
C VAL A 218 6.88 -9.39 2.93
N VAL A 219 6.04 -8.88 3.82
CA VAL A 219 5.68 -9.55 5.06
C VAL A 219 4.32 -10.23 4.89
N ALA A 220 4.33 -11.55 4.88
CA ALA A 220 3.15 -12.39 4.89
C ALA A 220 2.58 -12.45 6.32
N VAL A 221 1.58 -11.60 6.59
CA VAL A 221 0.95 -11.48 7.91
C VAL A 221 -0.16 -12.52 8.01
N GLY A 222 0.10 -13.58 8.77
CA GLY A 222 -0.77 -14.76 8.84
C GLY A 222 -1.58 -14.89 10.12
N ASP A 223 -2.74 -15.54 10.00
CA ASP A 223 -3.53 -15.97 11.15
C ASP A 223 -2.78 -17.03 11.97
N LYS A 224 -2.93 -16.97 13.30
CA LYS A 224 -2.45 -18.03 14.21
C LYS A 224 -3.21 -19.35 14.04
N ASN A 225 -4.43 -19.30 13.51
CA ASN A 225 -5.26 -20.47 13.27
C ASN A 225 -4.74 -21.26 12.05
N PRO A 226 -4.32 -22.53 12.20
CA PRO A 226 -3.80 -23.35 11.10
C PRO A 226 -4.79 -23.56 9.94
N SER A 227 -6.10 -23.46 10.18
CA SER A 227 -7.09 -23.58 9.11
C SER A 227 -7.26 -22.30 8.29
N GLY A 228 -6.77 -21.15 8.78
CA GLY A 228 -6.83 -19.85 8.11
C GLY A 228 -5.67 -19.60 7.14
N ASN A 229 -5.44 -18.32 6.87
CA ASN A 229 -4.34 -17.83 6.04
C ASN A 229 -3.07 -17.72 6.90
N THR A 230 -2.38 -18.83 7.15
CA THR A 230 -1.13 -18.80 7.94
C THR A 230 0.00 -18.15 7.16
N SER A 231 1.01 -17.63 7.87
CA SER A 231 2.18 -16.99 7.25
C SER A 231 2.89 -17.90 6.27
N GLU A 232 2.94 -19.20 6.55
CA GLU A 232 3.59 -20.21 5.69
C GLU A 232 2.82 -20.42 4.39
N LYS A 233 1.47 -20.50 4.46
CA LYS A 233 0.63 -20.62 3.26
C LYS A 233 0.78 -19.40 2.37
N LEU A 234 0.73 -18.21 2.98
CA LEU A 234 0.87 -16.94 2.28
C LEU A 234 2.27 -16.80 1.64
N LEU A 235 3.33 -17.23 2.33
CA LEU A 235 4.68 -17.28 1.76
C LEU A 235 4.76 -18.20 0.53
N VAL A 236 4.09 -19.35 0.56
CA VAL A 236 3.99 -20.25 -0.60
C VAL A 236 3.30 -19.55 -1.77
N GLU A 237 2.18 -18.85 -1.52
CA GLU A 237 1.47 -18.08 -2.57
C GLU A 237 2.37 -17.06 -3.26
N ILE A 238 3.12 -16.26 -2.49
CA ILE A 238 3.95 -15.18 -3.06
C ILE A 238 5.30 -15.66 -3.60
N SER A 239 5.67 -16.93 -3.37
CA SER A 239 7.02 -17.44 -3.66
C SER A 239 7.45 -17.26 -5.11
N GLU A 240 6.55 -17.42 -6.06
CA GLU A 240 6.85 -17.26 -7.48
C GLU A 240 7.12 -15.79 -7.85
N LEU A 241 6.33 -14.87 -7.29
CA LEU A 241 6.55 -13.43 -7.46
C LEU A 241 7.91 -13.01 -6.88
N LEU A 242 8.30 -13.56 -5.73
CA LEU A 242 9.61 -13.31 -5.13
C LEU A 242 10.74 -13.76 -6.05
N LYS A 243 10.67 -14.98 -6.62
CA LYS A 243 11.68 -15.50 -7.55
C LYS A 243 11.84 -14.62 -8.79
N GLN A 244 10.72 -14.18 -9.38
CA GLN A 244 10.72 -13.29 -10.55
C GLN A 244 11.37 -11.93 -10.28
N SER A 245 11.39 -11.52 -9.02
CA SER A 245 11.93 -10.22 -8.59
C SER A 245 13.43 -10.27 -8.28
N GLY A 246 14.07 -11.42 -8.51
CA GLY A 246 15.47 -11.65 -8.15
C GLY A 246 15.67 -11.51 -6.64
N LYS A 247 16.78 -10.89 -6.24
CA LYS A 247 17.09 -10.64 -4.82
C LYS A 247 16.65 -9.25 -4.32
N ARG A 248 16.01 -8.43 -5.15
CA ARG A 248 15.57 -7.06 -4.78
C ARG A 248 14.28 -7.03 -3.96
N VAL A 249 13.61 -8.17 -3.82
CA VAL A 249 12.41 -8.36 -3.01
C VAL A 249 12.63 -9.59 -2.15
N ALA A 250 12.35 -9.50 -0.85
CA ALA A 250 12.54 -10.59 0.10
C ALA A 250 11.25 -10.85 0.87
N GLY A 251 10.87 -12.12 1.01
CA GLY A 251 9.64 -12.54 1.70
C GLY A 251 9.91 -13.02 3.12
N TYR A 252 9.07 -12.61 4.07
CA TYR A 252 9.15 -13.00 5.48
C TYR A 252 7.76 -13.35 6.01
N GLY A 253 7.70 -14.34 6.88
CA GLY A 253 6.47 -14.71 7.58
C GLY A 253 6.37 -13.97 8.90
N PHE A 254 5.16 -13.52 9.24
CA PHE A 254 4.84 -13.00 10.57
C PHE A 254 3.48 -13.56 10.99
N THR A 255 3.44 -14.33 12.07
CA THR A 255 2.19 -14.85 12.61
C THR A 255 1.60 -13.83 13.59
N ALA A 256 0.33 -13.47 13.40
CA ALA A 256 -0.37 -12.58 14.30
C ALA A 256 -0.35 -13.13 15.74
N PRO A 257 -0.09 -12.29 16.76
CA PRO A 257 -0.09 -12.70 18.16
C PRO A 257 -1.51 -13.03 18.67
N VAL A 258 -2.54 -12.57 17.96
CA VAL A 258 -3.98 -12.59 18.34
C VAL A 258 -4.89 -13.34 17.38
#